data_AF-K2C6B6-F1
#
_entry.id   AF-K2C6B6-F1
#
_cell.length_a   1.000
_cell.length_b   1.000
_cell.length_c   1.000
_cell.angle_alpha   90.00
_cell.angle_beta   90.00
_cell.angle_gamma   90.00
#
_symmetry.space_group_name_H-M   'P 1'
#
loop_
_entity.id
_entity.type
_entity.pdbx_description
1 polymer ?
#
loop_
_entity_poly.entity_id
_entity_poly.type
_entity_poly.pdbx_seq_one_letter_code
_entity_poly.pdbx_strand_id
1 'polypeptide(L)'
;MEAAVIMIVIFIWVIAFMLWFLFILGFYLAMFGFVITMLVVWILMLVDCLQREFPKSDDKTMWTLVIVLTGWIGALVYYITIKRPADHIRSIN
;
A
#
# COMPACT_ATOMS: atom_id res chain seq x y z
N MET A 1 13.96 50.90 -13.07
CA MET A 1 14.73 49.63 -12.99
C MET A 1 14.32 48.80 -11.77
N GLU A 2 14.19 49.42 -10.60
CA GLU A 2 13.87 48.71 -9.34
C GLU A 2 12.50 48.01 -9.33
N ALA A 3 11.44 48.67 -9.81
CA ALA A 3 10.09 48.06 -9.85
C ALA A 3 10.02 46.81 -10.75
N ALA A 4 10.70 46.83 -11.90
CA ALA A 4 10.73 45.68 -12.82
C ALA A 4 11.44 44.47 -12.20
N VAL A 5 12.54 44.70 -11.48
CA VAL A 5 13.27 43.66 -10.76
C VAL A 5 12.39 43.04 -9.66
N ILE A 6 11.70 43.87 -8.88
CA ILE A 6 10.81 43.41 -7.80
C ILE A 6 9.67 42.53 -8.38
N MET A 7 9.06 42.93 -9.49
CA MET A 7 8.02 42.14 -10.16
C MET A 7 8.52 40.76 -10.60
N ILE A 8 9.71 40.68 -11.19
CA ILE A 8 10.32 39.42 -11.63
C ILE A 8 10.58 38.51 -10.43
N VAL A 9 11.14 39.05 -9.34
CA VAL A 9 11.43 38.27 -8.13
C VAL A 9 10.14 37.71 -7.53
N ILE A 10 9.10 38.52 -7.38
CA ILE A 10 7.80 38.07 -6.87
C ILE A 10 7.23 36.96 -7.75
N PHE A 11 7.30 37.12 -9.08
CA PHE A 11 6.81 36.12 -10.01
C PHE A 11 7.54 34.77 -9.87
N ILE A 12 8.87 34.80 -9.69
CA ILE A 12 9.68 33.59 -9.43
C ILE A 12 9.22 32.92 -8.13
N TRP A 13 9.04 33.67 -7.05
CA TRP A 13 8.57 33.12 -5.78
C TRP A 13 7.17 32.53 -5.86
N VAL A 14 6.27 33.17 -6.61
CA VAL A 14 4.91 32.65 -6.85
C VAL A 14 4.98 31.32 -7.61
N ILE A 15 5.77 31.24 -8.68
CA ILE A 15 5.94 29.98 -9.43
C ILE A 15 6.54 28.90 -8.53
N ALA A 16 7.61 29.23 -7.81
CA ALA A 16 8.27 28.28 -6.90
C ALA A 16 7.28 27.76 -5.84
N PHE A 17 6.47 28.64 -5.26
CA PHE A 17 5.43 28.27 -4.30
C PHE A 17 4.36 27.37 -4.92
N MET A 18 3.89 27.67 -6.13
CA MET A 18 2.92 26.84 -6.85
C MET A 18 3.48 25.45 -7.15
N LEU A 19 4.74 25.36 -7.61
CA LEU A 19 5.39 24.08 -7.87
C LEU A 19 5.58 23.25 -6.60
N TRP A 20 5.98 23.89 -5.50
CA TRP A 20 6.13 23.24 -4.21
C TRP A 20 4.79 22.71 -3.67
N PHE A 21 3.73 23.50 -3.80
CA PHE A 21 2.37 23.10 -3.43
C PHE A 21 1.88 21.90 -4.25
N LEU A 22 2.08 21.93 -5.58
CA LEU A 22 1.71 20.81 -6.46
C LEU A 22 2.50 19.54 -6.13
N PHE A 23 3.79 19.67 -5.83
CA PHE A 23 4.62 18.54 -5.41
C PHE A 23 4.10 17.91 -4.13
N ILE A 24 3.79 18.73 -3.11
CA ILE A 24 3.23 18.26 -1.84
C ILE A 24 1.88 17.58 -2.05
N LEU A 25 1.00 18.18 -2.85
CA LEU A 25 -0.31 17.59 -3.16
C LEU A 25 -0.15 16.22 -3.83
N GLY A 26 0.73 16.13 -4.84
CA GLY A 26 1.03 14.87 -5.52
C GLY A 26 1.60 13.82 -4.58
N PHE A 27 2.50 14.21 -3.67
CA PHE A 27 3.06 13.32 -2.65
C PHE A 27 1.99 12.78 -1.70
N TYR A 28 1.08 13.64 -1.21
CA TYR A 28 -0.01 13.21 -0.34
C TYR A 28 -0.99 12.26 -1.03
N LEU A 29 -1.33 12.52 -2.30
CA LEU A 29 -2.18 11.62 -3.09
C LEU A 29 -1.52 10.25 -3.30
N ALA A 30 -0.21 10.23 -3.59
CA ALA A 30 0.54 8.99 -3.74
C ALA A 30 0.60 8.20 -2.42
N MET A 31 0.87 8.87 -1.30
CA MET A 31 0.84 8.25 0.04
C MET A 31 -0.54 7.69 0.39
N PHE A 32 -1.60 8.43 0.08
CA PHE A 32 -2.97 7.98 0.33
C PHE A 32 -3.30 6.73 -0.50
N GLY A 33 -2.97 6.72 -1.80
CA GLY A 33 -3.15 5.56 -2.66
C GLY A 33 -2.35 4.34 -2.19
N PHE A 34 -1.12 4.54 -1.71
CA PHE A 34 -0.29 3.49 -1.15
C PHE A 34 -0.90 2.85 0.10
N VAL A 35 -1.38 3.66 1.04
CA VAL A 35 -2.04 3.16 2.27
C VAL A 35 -3.29 2.36 1.94
N ILE A 36 -4.13 2.85 1.00
CA ILE A 36 -5.31 2.11 0.55
C ILE A 36 -4.89 0.76 -0.04
N THR A 37 -3.86 0.75 -0.89
CA THR A 37 -3.39 -0.49 -1.53
C THR A 37 -2.91 -1.51 -0.50
N MET A 38 -2.17 -1.07 0.52
CA MET A 38 -1.75 -1.93 1.63
C MET A 38 -2.93 -2.50 2.42
N LEU A 39 -3.96 -1.68 2.69
CA LEU A 39 -5.17 -2.14 3.38
C LEU A 39 -5.94 -3.15 2.53
N VAL A 40 -6.10 -2.89 1.24
CA VAL A 40 -6.76 -3.82 0.30
C VAL A 40 -6.02 -5.15 0.27
N VAL A 41 -4.70 -5.15 0.11
CA VAL A 41 -3.89 -6.37 0.10
C VAL A 41 -4.02 -7.13 1.42
N TRP A 42 -4.00 -6.43 2.56
CA TRP A 42 -4.18 -7.04 3.87
C TRP A 42 -5.54 -7.72 4.01
N ILE A 43 -6.63 -7.03 3.64
CA ILE A 43 -7.98 -7.58 3.69
C ILE A 43 -8.12 -8.78 2.74
N LEU A 44 -7.59 -8.69 1.52
CA LEU A 44 -7.64 -9.79 0.55
C LEU A 44 -6.94 -11.05 1.07
N MET A 45 -5.80 -10.91 1.76
CA MET A 45 -5.12 -12.07 2.36
C MET A 45 -5.89 -12.65 3.54
N LEU A 46 -6.56 -11.80 4.32
CA LEU A 46 -7.41 -12.25 5.41
C LEU A 46 -8.64 -13.02 4.88
N VAL A 47 -9.28 -12.53 3.83
CA VAL A 47 -10.39 -13.22 3.16
C VAL A 47 -9.94 -14.56 2.57
N ASP A 48 -8.79 -14.59 1.89
CA ASP A 48 -8.20 -15.84 1.36
C ASP A 48 -7.96 -16.86 2.47
N CYS A 49 -7.37 -16.43 3.59
CA CYS A 49 -7.12 -17.29 4.75
C CYS A 49 -8.43 -17.85 5.34
N LEU A 50 -9.47 -17.03 5.48
CA LEU A 50 -10.74 -17.49 6.03
C LEU A 50 -11.48 -18.47 5.11
N GLN A 51 -11.41 -18.27 3.79
CA GLN A 51 -12.08 -19.12 2.80
C GLN A 51 -11.32 -20.42 2.49
N ARG A 52 -9.99 -20.43 2.68
CA ARG A 52 -9.16 -21.59 2.40
C ARG A 52 -9.48 -22.76 3.34
N GLU A 53 -9.51 -23.96 2.77
CA GLU A 53 -9.56 -25.20 3.56
C GLU A 53 -8.14 -25.59 3.94
N PHE A 54 -7.84 -25.56 5.24
CA PHE A 54 -6.55 -26.01 5.76
C PHE A 54 -6.65 -27.50 6.15
N PRO A 55 -5.61 -28.30 5.88
CA PRO A 55 -5.58 -29.70 6.30
C PRO A 55 -5.71 -29.89 7.82
N LYS A 56 -5.23 -28.90 8.58
CA LYS A 56 -5.36 -28.83 10.04
C LYS A 56 -6.23 -27.62 10.40
N SER A 57 -7.20 -27.82 11.29
CA SER A 57 -8.09 -26.75 11.78
C SER A 57 -7.33 -25.59 12.41
N ASP A 58 -6.25 -25.91 13.13
CA ASP A 58 -5.52 -24.95 13.95
C ASP A 58 -4.69 -23.98 13.11
N ASP A 59 -4.25 -24.42 11.92
CA ASP A 59 -3.46 -23.60 10.99
C ASP A 59 -4.26 -22.39 10.51
N LYS A 60 -5.58 -22.54 10.30
CA LYS A 60 -6.46 -21.43 9.92
C LYS A 60 -6.48 -20.36 11.01
N THR A 61 -6.69 -20.77 12.25
CA THR A 61 -6.76 -19.85 13.39
C THR A 61 -5.41 -19.16 13.61
N MET A 62 -4.31 -19.91 13.55
CA MET A 62 -2.96 -19.38 13.67
C MET A 62 -2.67 -18.31 12.60
N TRP A 63 -2.90 -18.62 11.33
CA TRP A 63 -2.63 -17.67 10.23
C TRP A 63 -3.55 -16.46 10.28
N THR A 64 -4.82 -16.64 10.63
CA THR A 64 -5.76 -15.53 10.84
C THR A 64 -5.22 -14.59 11.92
N LEU A 65 -4.76 -15.12 13.05
CA LEU A 65 -4.20 -14.34 14.15
C LEU A 65 -2.93 -13.59 13.73
N VAL A 66 -2.03 -14.25 13.00
CA VAL A 66 -0.81 -13.63 12.46
C VAL A 66 -1.15 -12.47 11.53
N ILE A 67 -2.04 -12.67 10.55
CA ILE A 67 -2.42 -11.64 9.58
C ILE A 67 -3.09 -10.46 10.30
N VAL A 68 -4.00 -10.72 11.24
CA VAL A 68 -4.70 -9.67 11.98
C VAL A 68 -3.75 -8.85 12.84
N LEU A 69 -2.86 -9.48 13.61
CA LEU A 69 -2.00 -8.79 14.58
C LEU A 69 -0.82 -8.07 13.92
N THR A 70 -0.30 -8.59 12.81
CA THR A 70 0.88 -8.02 12.15
C THR A 70 0.55 -7.18 10.92
N GLY A 71 -0.74 -7.09 10.55
CA GLY A 71 -1.21 -6.22 9.48
C GLY A 71 -0.64 -6.61 8.11
N TRP A 72 -0.17 -5.61 7.35
CA TRP A 72 0.36 -5.80 6.00
C TRP A 72 1.58 -6.74 5.96
N ILE A 73 2.37 -6.82 7.04
CA ILE A 73 3.53 -7.72 7.12
C ILE A 73 3.04 -9.18 7.14
N GLY A 74 2.04 -9.49 7.98
CA GLY A 74 1.45 -10.83 8.04
C GLY A 74 0.79 -11.23 6.73
N ALA A 75 0.12 -10.30 6.06
CA ALA A 75 -0.42 -10.53 4.73
C ALA A 75 0.69 -10.87 3.70
N LEU A 76 1.81 -10.17 3.73
CA LEU A 76 2.95 -10.46 2.84
C LEU A 76 3.55 -11.84 3.13
N VAL A 77 3.77 -12.16 4.40
CA VAL A 77 4.30 -13.48 4.81
C VAL A 77 3.34 -14.59 4.41
N TYR A 78 2.04 -14.44 4.66
CA TYR A 78 1.00 -15.39 4.23
C TYR A 78 0.99 -15.57 2.71
N TYR A 79 1.09 -14.47 1.96
CA TYR A 79 1.12 -14.50 0.50
C TYR A 79 2.28 -15.36 -0.02
N ILE A 80 3.48 -15.17 0.52
CA ILE A 80 4.70 -15.87 0.07
C ILE A 80 4.69 -17.34 0.52
N THR A 81 4.25 -17.63 1.74
CA THR A 81 4.38 -18.96 2.36
C THR A 81 3.21 -19.90 2.07
N ILE A 82 1.98 -19.38 1.98
CA ILE A 82 0.76 -20.18 1.83
C ILE A 82 0.14 -19.99 0.45
N LYS A 83 -0.16 -18.75 0.07
CA LYS A 83 -0.94 -18.48 -1.15
C LYS A 83 -0.18 -18.83 -2.43
N ARG A 84 1.04 -18.29 -2.60
CA ARG A 84 1.85 -18.49 -3.82
C ARG A 84 2.14 -19.98 -4.12
N PRO A 85 2.56 -20.82 -3.15
CA PRO A 85 2.78 -22.24 -3.42
C PRO A 85 1.49 -22.98 -3.79
N ALA A 86 0.38 -22.65 -3.12
CA ALA A 86 -0.90 -23.31 -3.40
C ALA A 86 -1.45 -22.97 -4.79
N ASP A 87 -1.29 -21.72 -5.23
CA ASP A 87 -1.69 -21.29 -6.57
C ASP A 87 -0.83 -21.98 -7.64
N HIS A 88 0.46 -22.19 -7.38
CA HIS A 88 1.34 -22.94 -8.27
C HIS A 88 0.91 -24.41 -8.42
N ILE A 89 0.62 -25.09 -7.30
CA ILE A 89 0.13 -26.48 -7.32
C ILE A 89 -1.21 -26.59 -8.08
N ARG A 90 -2.10 -25.61 -7.90
CA ARG A 90 -3.37 -25.57 -8.64
C ARG A 90 -3.20 -25.35 -10.14
N SER A 91 -2.11 -24.71 -10.57
CA SER A 91 -1.86 -24.43 -12.00
C SER A 91 -1.33 -25.61 -12.80
N ILE A 92 -0.80 -26.65 -12.12
CA ILE A 92 -0.22 -27.85 -12.76
C ILE A 92 -1.16 -29.08 -12.76
N ASN A 93 -2.29 -29.00 -12.04
CA ASN A 93 -3.35 -30.01 -12.00
C ASN A 93 -4.53 -29.57 -12.87
#